data_AF-A0A7G7GD91-F1
#
_entry.id   AF-A0A7G7GD91-F1
#
_cell.length_a   1.000
_cell.length_b   1.000
_cell.length_c   1.000
_cell.angle_alpha   90.00
_cell.angle_beta   90.00
_cell.angle_gamma   90.00
#
_symmetry.space_group_name_H-M   'P 1'
#
loop_
_entity.id
_entity.type
_entity.pdbx_description
1 polymer ?
#
loop_
_entity_poly.entity_id
_entity_poly.type
_entity_poly.pdbx_seq_one_letter_code
_entity_poly.pdbx_strand_id
1 'polypeptide(L)'
;MLKLLSSLFFLSVIGLASPQFNSSYTIPIQENPKTFKELLTKFKDQPIALYLRSTGNYDHRCKIIYVGDDYVKIKLSGGISIFPVNSINDIHTRSDNQETIIHIK
;
A
#
# COMPACT_ATOMS: atom_id res chain seq x y z
N MET A 1 -21.53 29.31 55.63
CA MET A 1 -20.29 29.18 54.83
C MET A 1 -20.35 27.85 54.11
N LEU A 2 -20.22 27.66 52.80
CA LEU A 2 -19.89 28.50 51.65
C LEU A 2 -20.57 27.80 50.44
N LYS A 3 -21.35 28.52 49.63
CA LYS A 3 -21.68 28.12 48.25
C LYS A 3 -20.47 28.49 47.38
N LEU A 4 -20.07 27.65 46.41
CA LEU A 4 -19.88 28.01 44.98
C LEU A 4 -19.05 26.96 44.19
N LEU A 5 -19.65 26.53 43.08
CA LEU A 5 -19.15 26.38 41.69
C LEU A 5 -18.12 25.34 41.21
N SER A 6 -18.46 24.90 39.99
CA SER A 6 -17.62 24.41 38.87
C SER A 6 -17.32 22.90 38.90
N SER A 7 -17.30 22.16 37.80
CA SER A 7 -17.41 22.44 36.37
C SER A 7 -17.83 21.13 35.69
N LEU A 8 -18.51 21.24 34.55
CA LEU A 8 -18.70 20.15 33.60
C LEU A 8 -17.37 19.46 33.27
N PHE A 9 -17.34 18.12 33.33
CA PHE A 9 -16.56 17.32 32.40
C PHE A 9 -17.42 16.12 31.98
N PHE A 10 -18.08 16.31 30.85
CA PHE A 10 -18.67 15.30 30.01
C PHE A 10 -17.59 14.83 29.01
N LEU A 11 -17.67 13.56 28.59
CA LEU A 11 -16.85 12.89 27.56
C LEU A 11 -15.39 12.59 27.98
N SER A 12 -14.79 11.45 27.68
CA SER A 12 -15.16 10.29 26.87
C SER A 12 -14.12 9.20 27.14
N VAL A 13 -14.54 8.02 27.57
CA VAL A 13 -13.77 6.80 27.31
C VAL A 13 -14.69 5.89 26.50
N ILE A 14 -15.08 6.40 25.33
CA ILE A 14 -15.40 5.48 24.24
C ILE A 14 -14.04 4.94 23.86
N GLY A 15 -13.75 3.72 24.32
CA GLY A 15 -12.70 2.92 23.73
C GLY A 15 -13.00 2.79 22.25
N LEU A 16 -12.42 3.66 21.43
CA LEU A 16 -12.22 3.36 20.04
C LEU A 16 -11.27 2.16 20.05
N ALA A 17 -11.84 0.97 20.03
CA ALA A 17 -11.23 -0.14 19.33
C ALA A 17 -10.89 0.45 17.95
N SER A 18 -9.60 0.69 17.72
CA SER A 18 -9.13 0.99 16.38
C SER A 18 -9.68 -0.12 15.49
N PRO A 19 -10.39 0.19 14.39
CA PRO A 19 -10.69 -0.84 13.43
C PRO A 19 -9.34 -1.32 12.91
N GLN A 20 -8.87 -2.45 13.42
CA GLN A 20 -7.84 -3.24 12.78
C GLN A 20 -8.47 -3.70 11.47
N PHE A 21 -8.29 -2.90 10.42
CA PHE A 21 -8.65 -3.25 9.06
C PHE A 21 -7.74 -4.41 8.63
N ASN A 22 -8.16 -5.61 8.99
CA ASN A 22 -7.50 -6.86 8.66
C ASN A 22 -8.04 -7.41 7.34
N SER A 23 -8.03 -6.56 6.31
CA SER A 23 -8.50 -6.92 4.96
C SER A 23 -7.37 -6.66 3.97
N SER A 24 -6.70 -7.73 3.53
CA SER A 24 -5.93 -7.69 2.28
C SER A 24 -6.88 -7.26 1.17
N TYR A 25 -6.66 -6.08 0.62
CA TYR A 25 -7.45 -5.57 -0.50
C TYR A 25 -6.70 -5.88 -1.79
N THR A 26 -7.29 -6.76 -2.61
CA THR A 26 -6.84 -7.08 -3.96
C THR A 26 -7.54 -6.13 -4.92
N ILE A 27 -6.79 -5.28 -5.62
CA ILE A 27 -7.33 -4.37 -6.63
C ILE A 27 -7.26 -5.08 -7.98
N PRO A 28 -8.39 -5.51 -8.58
CA PRO A 28 -8.36 -6.03 -9.94
C PRO A 28 -7.88 -4.93 -10.89
N ILE A 29 -6.74 -5.15 -11.55
CA ILE A 29 -6.12 -4.19 -12.46
C ILE A 29 -6.80 -4.29 -13.82
N GLN A 30 -7.91 -3.57 -13.98
CA GLN A 30 -8.54 -3.24 -15.26
C GLN A 30 -9.72 -2.34 -14.87
N GLU A 31 -9.74 -1.05 -15.19
CA GLU A 31 -10.32 -0.57 -16.46
C GLU A 31 -9.77 0.80 -16.92
N ASN A 32 -8.93 1.48 -16.12
CA ASN A 32 -8.45 2.83 -16.45
C ASN A 32 -6.93 2.99 -16.22
N PRO A 33 -6.11 3.16 -17.27
CA PRO A 33 -4.66 3.29 -17.15
C PRO A 33 -4.23 4.54 -16.37
N LYS A 34 -5.03 5.62 -16.37
CA LYS A 34 -4.73 6.81 -15.56
C LYS A 34 -4.86 6.51 -14.07
N THR A 35 -5.93 5.85 -13.68
CA THR A 35 -6.18 5.44 -12.28
C THR A 35 -5.11 4.46 -11.79
N PHE A 36 -4.64 3.58 -12.67
CA PHE A 36 -3.58 2.63 -12.34
C PHE A 36 -2.22 3.32 -12.15
N LYS A 37 -1.88 4.29 -13.00
CA LYS A 37 -0.68 5.12 -12.84
C LYS A 37 -0.70 5.90 -11.52
N GLU A 38 -1.84 6.52 -11.19
CA GLU A 38 -2.02 7.23 -9.93
C GLU A 38 -1.87 6.29 -8.72
N LEU A 39 -2.44 5.10 -8.80
CA LEU A 39 -2.32 4.07 -7.76
C LEU A 39 -0.85 3.68 -7.54
N LEU A 40 -0.12 3.33 -8.59
CA LEU A 40 1.31 2.99 -8.51
C LEU A 40 2.15 4.15 -7.98
N THR A 41 1.77 5.38 -8.30
CA THR A 41 2.46 6.57 -7.81
C THR A 41 2.32 6.72 -6.29
N LYS A 42 1.17 6.37 -5.71
CA LYS A 42 0.96 6.37 -4.25
C LYS A 42 1.88 5.39 -3.52
N PHE A 43 2.27 4.30 -4.19
CA PHE A 43 3.14 3.28 -3.61
C PHE A 43 4.64 3.62 -3.69
N LYS A 44 5.05 4.72 -4.35
CA LYS A 44 6.46 5.12 -4.45
C LYS A 44 7.12 5.36 -3.09
N ASP A 45 6.34 5.82 -2.11
CA ASP A 45 6.84 6.19 -0.78
C ASP A 45 6.55 5.12 0.28
N GLN A 46 6.03 3.96 -0.14
CA GLN A 46 5.69 2.86 0.76
C GLN A 46 6.71 1.71 0.66
N PRO A 47 6.88 0.91 1.73
CA PRO A 47 7.57 -0.36 1.63
C PRO A 47 6.76 -1.29 0.70
N ILE A 48 7.40 -1.75 -0.37
CA ILE A 48 6.81 -2.70 -1.30
C ILE A 48 7.62 -4.00 -1.35
N ALA A 49 6.93 -5.11 -1.59
CA ALA A 49 7.51 -6.36 -2.03
C ALA A 49 7.09 -6.67 -3.46
N LEU A 50 8.02 -7.23 -4.23
CA LEU A 50 7.77 -7.64 -5.60
C LEU A 50 7.66 -9.16 -5.67
N TYR A 51 6.54 -9.68 -6.14
CA TYR A 51 6.40 -11.09 -6.50
C TYR A 51 6.61 -11.28 -8.00
N LEU A 52 7.68 -11.97 -8.38
CA LEU A 52 7.98 -12.32 -9.77
C LEU A 52 7.45 -13.72 -10.07
N ARG A 53 6.32 -13.80 -10.78
CA ARG A 53 5.69 -15.10 -11.11
C ARG A 53 6.61 -16.01 -11.91
N SER A 54 7.43 -15.46 -12.80
CA SER A 54 8.43 -16.20 -13.58
C SER A 54 9.45 -16.97 -12.74
N THR A 55 9.73 -16.51 -11.51
CA THR A 55 10.70 -17.15 -10.60
C THR A 55 10.06 -17.72 -9.34
N GLY A 56 8.81 -17.38 -9.05
CA GLY A 56 8.11 -17.75 -7.82
C GLY A 56 8.68 -17.07 -6.56
N ASN A 57 9.58 -16.10 -6.70
CA ASN A 57 10.29 -15.47 -5.59
C ASN A 57 9.71 -14.09 -5.25
N TYR A 58 9.88 -13.71 -3.97
CA TYR A 58 9.61 -12.39 -3.46
C TYR A 58 10.92 -11.60 -3.28
N ASP A 59 10.97 -10.37 -3.80
CA ASP A 59 11.98 -9.39 -3.38
C ASP A 59 11.32 -8.36 -2.46
N HIS A 60 11.58 -8.49 -1.17
CA HIS A 60 11.04 -7.62 -0.11
C HIS A 60 11.78 -6.28 0.02
N ARG A 61 12.91 -6.11 -0.69
CA ARG A 61 13.69 -4.87 -0.65
C ARG A 61 13.56 -4.15 -1.97
N CYS A 62 12.32 -3.83 -2.34
CA CYS A 62 12.05 -3.13 -3.56
C CYS A 62 11.42 -1.74 -3.33
N LYS A 63 11.57 -0.86 -4.31
CA LYS A 63 10.99 0.48 -4.31
C LYS A 63 10.62 0.90 -5.73
N ILE A 64 9.40 1.42 -5.91
CA ILE A 64 9.05 2.09 -7.16
C ILE A 64 9.79 3.41 -7.21
N ILE A 65 10.67 3.58 -8.20
CA ILE A 65 11.42 4.82 -8.38
C ILE A 65 10.79 5.71 -9.45
N TYR A 66 10.08 5.11 -10.42
CA TYR A 66 9.43 5.85 -11.49
C TYR A 66 8.22 5.09 -12.05
N VAL A 67 7.16 5.83 -12.37
CA VAL A 67 5.94 5.34 -13.04
C VAL A 67 5.76 6.14 -14.33
N GLY A 68 5.99 5.49 -15.46
CA GLY A 68 5.73 6.03 -16.79
C GLY A 68 4.27 5.85 -17.19
N ASP A 69 3.96 6.09 -18.46
CA ASP A 69 2.61 5.87 -18.97
C ASP A 69 2.32 4.38 -19.24
N ASP A 70 3.34 3.61 -19.64
CA ASP A 70 3.26 2.22 -20.06
C ASP A 70 4.24 1.29 -19.32
N TYR A 71 5.10 1.84 -18.45
CA TYR A 71 6.08 1.06 -17.68
C TYR A 71 6.29 1.60 -16.26
N VAL A 72 6.85 0.76 -15.40
CA VAL A 72 7.30 1.08 -14.04
C VAL A 72 8.76 0.70 -13.88
N LYS A 73 9.57 1.58 -13.28
CA LYS A 73 10.93 1.24 -12.85
C LYS A 73 10.92 0.93 -11.37
N ILE A 74 11.45 -0.24 -11.03
CA ILE A 74 11.51 -0.73 -9.66
C ILE A 74 12.98 -1.01 -9.33
N LYS A 75 13.46 -0.42 -8.24
CA LYS A 75 14.73 -0.80 -7.63
C LYS A 75 14.51 -2.10 -6.87
N LEU A 76 15.26 -3.13 -7.21
CA LEU A 76 15.33 -4.43 -6.57
C LEU A 76 16.67 -4.57 -5.83
N SER A 77 16.79 -5.63 -5.03
CA SER A 77 18.06 -6.01 -4.38
C SER A 77 19.20 -6.16 -5.41
N GLY A 78 18.88 -6.70 -6.59
CA GLY A 78 19.86 -6.98 -7.66
C GLY A 78 20.12 -5.84 -8.65
N GLY A 79 19.42 -4.70 -8.56
CA GLY A 79 19.55 -3.63 -9.55
C GLY A 79 18.24 -2.90 -9.84
N ILE A 80 18.18 -2.17 -10.94
CA ILE A 80 16.94 -1.52 -11.42
C ILE A 80 16.35 -2.40 -12.50
N SER A 81 15.06 -2.74 -12.37
CA SER A 81 14.28 -3.45 -13.37
C SER A 81 13.17 -2.56 -13.91
N ILE A 82 12.79 -2.79 -15.16
CA ILE A 82 11.73 -2.06 -15.87
C ILE A 82 10.65 -3.07 -16.22
N PHE A 83 9.42 -2.80 -15.78
CA PHE A 83 8.28 -3.67 -16.00
C PHE A 83 7.20 -2.95 -16.79
N PRO A 84 6.65 -3.55 -17.85
CA PRO A 84 5.45 -3.04 -18.51
C PRO A 84 4.28 -2.95 -17.54
N VAL A 85 3.45 -1.91 -17.61
CA VAL A 85 2.25 -1.77 -16.76
C VAL A 85 1.31 -2.96 -16.91
N ASN A 86 1.15 -3.48 -18.12
CA ASN A 86 0.31 -4.65 -18.43
C ASN A 86 0.88 -5.99 -17.90
N SER A 87 2.11 -6.01 -17.38
CA SER A 87 2.70 -7.17 -16.72
C SER A 87 2.29 -7.29 -15.25
N ILE A 88 1.76 -6.22 -14.65
CA ILE A 88 1.28 -6.22 -13.28
C ILE A 88 -0.11 -6.87 -13.24
N ASN A 89 -0.24 -7.95 -12.48
CA ASN A 89 -1.47 -8.73 -12.36
C ASN A 89 -2.37 -8.27 -11.23
N ASP A 90 -1.75 -7.95 -10.11
CA ASP A 90 -2.42 -7.62 -8.86
C ASP A 90 -1.52 -6.76 -7.99
N ILE A 91 -2.15 -5.92 -7.17
CA ILE A 91 -1.51 -5.19 -6.09
C ILE A 91 -2.38 -5.39 -4.86
N HIS A 92 -1.78 -5.90 -3.78
CA HIS A 92 -2.45 -6.01 -2.50
C HIS A 92 -1.52 -5.63 -1.35
N THR A 93 -2.10 -5.04 -0.31
CA THR A 93 -1.36 -4.70 0.92
C THR A 93 -1.67 -5.75 1.97
N ARG A 94 -0.64 -6.38 2.55
CA ARG A 94 -0.85 -7.27 3.69
C ARG A 94 -1.05 -6.45 4.96
N SER A 95 -2.06 -6.82 5.74
CA SER A 95 -2.42 -6.11 6.98
C SER A 95 -1.47 -6.39 8.15
N ASP A 96 -0.69 -7.47 8.10
CA ASP A 96 0.26 -7.87 9.15
C ASP A 96 1.52 -6.98 9.18
N ASN A 97 2.07 -6.66 8.01
CA ASN A 97 3.33 -5.94 7.87
C ASN A 97 3.20 -4.56 7.19
N GLN A 98 1.99 -4.15 6.83
CA GLN A 98 1.73 -2.95 5.99
C GLN A 98 2.59 -2.95 4.72
N GLU A 99 2.97 -4.13 4.23
CA GLU A 99 3.80 -4.31 3.04
C GLU A 99 2.88 -4.45 1.83
N THR A 100 3.09 -3.59 0.83
CA THR A 100 2.34 -3.67 -0.43
C THR A 100 3.05 -4.62 -1.39
N ILE A 101 2.37 -5.66 -1.82
CA ILE A 101 2.88 -6.69 -2.72
C ILE A 101 2.37 -6.41 -4.13
N ILE A 102 3.31 -6.34 -5.07
CA ILE A 102 3.03 -6.17 -6.50
C ILE A 102 3.34 -7.47 -7.21
N HIS A 103 2.34 -8.07 -7.85
CA HIS A 103 2.48 -9.33 -8.59
C HIS A 103 2.75 -9.05 -10.06
N ILE A 104 3.91 -9.47 -10.56
CA ILE A 104 4.30 -9.30 -11.96
C ILE A 104 4.34 -10.67 -12.67
N LYS A 105 3.81 -10.74 -13.90
CA LYS A 105 3.86 -11.94 -14.76
C LYS A 105 5.29 -12.33 -15.12
#